data_AF-A0A2R6LE83-F1
#
_entry.id   AF-A0A2R6LE83-F1
#
_cell.length_a   1.000
_cell.length_b   1.000
_cell.length_c   1.000
_cell.angle_alpha   90.00
_cell.angle_beta   90.00
_cell.angle_gamma   90.00
#
_symmetry.space_group_name_H-M   'P 1'
#
loop_
_entity.id
_entity.type
_entity.pdbx_description
1 polymer ?
#
loop_
_entity_poly.entity_id
_entity_poly.type
_entity_poly.pdbx_seq_one_letter_code
_entity_poly.pdbx_strand_id
1 'polypeptide(L)' 'MVRIRPAGPDDAIGIRRVAVAAYDETYVDVVDKDGVERLLDGWYDESDLRRRLDEGDGRWFVA' A
#
# COMPACT_ATOMS: atom_id res chain seq x y z
N MET A 1 -2.58 -23.13 -1.20
CA MET A 1 -1.13 -22.85 -1.36
C MET A 1 -1.01 -21.38 -1.71
N VAL A 2 -0.27 -20.60 -0.94
CA VAL A 2 -0.03 -19.17 -1.21
C VAL A 2 0.91 -19.03 -2.40
N ARG A 3 0.66 -18.09 -3.32
CA ARG A 3 1.48 -17.93 -4.53
C ARG A 3 1.88 -16.47 -4.73
N ILE A 4 3.16 -16.20 -4.54
CA ILE A 4 3.74 -14.89 -4.80
C ILE A 4 3.80 -14.63 -6.31
N ARG A 5 3.32 -13.46 -6.74
CA ARG A 5 3.39 -12.96 -8.11
C ARG A 5 3.65 -11.45 -8.15
N PRO A 6 4.16 -10.90 -9.26
CA PRO A 6 4.17 -9.46 -9.46
C PRO A 6 2.77 -8.88 -9.28
N ALA A 7 2.70 -7.71 -8.65
CA ALA A 7 1.48 -6.94 -8.54
C ALA A 7 1.16 -6.22 -9.85
N GLY A 8 -0.12 -6.08 -10.16
CA GLY A 8 -0.63 -5.21 -11.23
C GLY A 8 -1.62 -4.17 -10.69
N PRO A 9 -2.15 -3.27 -11.53
CA PRO A 9 -3.04 -2.19 -11.11
C PRO A 9 -4.27 -2.64 -10.31
N ASP A 10 -4.80 -3.84 -10.60
CA ASP A 10 -5.94 -4.41 -9.89
C ASP A 10 -5.63 -4.76 -8.42
N ASP A 11 -4.35 -4.90 -8.06
CA ASP A 11 -3.91 -5.20 -6.70
C ASP A 11 -3.83 -3.95 -5.81
N ALA A 12 -3.97 -2.74 -6.36
CA ALA A 12 -3.77 -1.48 -5.64
C ALA A 12 -4.61 -1.38 -4.36
N ILE A 13 -5.89 -1.76 -4.42
CA ILE A 13 -6.78 -1.76 -3.24
C ILE A 13 -6.27 -2.73 -2.16
N GLY A 14 -5.82 -3.92 -2.58
CA GLY A 14 -5.28 -4.94 -1.67
C GLY A 14 -4.00 -4.47 -1.00
N ILE A 15 -3.08 -3.89 -1.78
CA ILE A 15 -1.82 -3.33 -1.29
C ILE A 15 -2.10 -2.20 -0.30
N ARG A 16 -2.99 -1.25 -0.63
CA ARG A 16 -3.37 -0.15 0.27
C ARG A 16 -3.93 -0.68 1.58
N ARG A 17 -4.79 -1.71 1.54
CA ARG A 17 -5.34 -2.32 2.75
C ARG A 17 -4.25 -2.92 3.64
N VAL A 18 -3.27 -3.61 3.07
CA VAL A 18 -2.14 -4.18 3.82
C VAL A 18 -1.27 -3.06 4.39
N ALA A 19 -1.00 -2.01 3.61
CA ALA A 19 -0.23 -0.85 4.05
C ALA A 19 -0.90 -0.15 5.24
N VAL A 20 -2.22 0.06 5.19
CA VAL A 20 -3.00 0.64 6.30
C VAL A 20 -2.81 -0.18 7.57
N ALA A 21 -3.03 -1.50 7.51
CA ALA A 21 -2.91 -2.36 8.68
C ALA A 21 -1.49 -2.36 9.26
N ALA A 22 -0.47 -2.45 8.39
CA ALA A 22 0.92 -2.50 8.82
C ALA A 22 1.40 -1.17 9.44
N TYR A 23 1.00 -0.03 8.86
CA TYR A 23 1.39 1.28 9.39
C TYR A 23 0.64 1.63 10.67
N ASP A 24 -0.64 1.28 10.77
CA ASP A 24 -1.41 1.44 12.00
C ASP A 24 -0.76 0.65 13.14
N GLU A 25 -0.46 -0.63 12.92
CA GLU A 25 0.21 -1.49 13.92
C GLU A 25 1.59 -0.97 14.34
N THR A 26 2.34 -0.37 13.41
CA THR A 26 3.74 0.02 13.68
C THR A 26 3.88 1.43 14.25
N TYR A 27 3.04 2.37 13.83
CA TYR A 27 3.29 3.80 14.02
C TYR A 27 2.18 4.57 14.71
N VAL A 28 1.00 3.96 14.97
CA VAL A 28 -0.11 4.70 15.60
C VAL A 28 0.28 5.29 16.96
N ASP A 29 1.10 4.60 17.73
CA ASP A 29 1.57 5.07 19.05
C ASP A 29 2.62 6.20 18.95
N VAL A 30 3.17 6.45 17.75
CA VAL A 30 4.22 7.46 17.51
C VAL A 30 3.65 8.72 16.87
N VAL A 31 2.79 8.58 15.86
CA VAL A 31 2.29 9.70 15.05
C VAL A 31 0.78 9.87 15.10
N ASP A 32 0.08 9.09 15.93
CA ASP A 32 -1.38 8.99 15.99
C ASP A 32 -2.03 8.49 14.69
N LYS A 33 -3.34 8.21 14.78
CA LYS A 33 -4.11 7.66 13.66
C LYS A 33 -4.20 8.64 12.49
N ASP A 34 -4.41 9.93 12.77
CA ASP A 34 -4.52 10.97 11.75
C ASP A 34 -3.16 11.20 11.07
N GLY A 35 -2.05 11.00 11.77
CA GLY A 35 -0.70 10.98 11.21
C GLY A 35 -0.47 9.80 10.27
N VAL A 36 -0.87 8.59 10.68
CA VAL A 36 -0.80 7.39 9.82
C VAL A 36 -1.63 7.57 8.55
N GLU A 37 -2.87 8.05 8.66
CA GLU A 37 -3.75 8.28 7.51
C GLU A 37 -3.14 9.29 6.53
N ARG A 38 -2.61 10.42 7.02
CA ARG A 38 -1.91 11.42 6.17
C ARG A 38 -0.67 10.86 5.47
N LEU A 39 0.11 10.03 6.15
CA LEU A 39 1.26 9.36 5.53
C LEU A 39 0.81 8.42 4.42
N LEU A 40 -0.24 7.63 4.67
CA LEU A 40 -0.75 6.67 3.68
C LEU A 40 -1.36 7.37 2.47
N ASP A 41 -2.05 8.48 2.63
CA ASP A 41 -2.59 9.24 1.49
C ASP A 41 -1.48 9.80 0.59
N GLY A 42 -0.30 10.10 1.14
CA GLY A 42 0.84 10.57 0.35
C GLY A 42 1.55 9.49 -0.48
N TRP A 43 1.59 8.24 0.00
CA TRP A 43 2.39 7.17 -0.62
C TRP A 43 1.58 6.01 -1.18
N TYR A 44 0.35 5.83 -0.70
CA TYR A 44 -0.58 4.74 -0.99
C TYR A 44 -1.97 5.26 -1.39
N ASP A 45 -2.07 6.48 -1.94
CA ASP A 45 -3.26 6.87 -2.69
C ASP A 45 -3.54 5.83 -3.78
N GLU A 46 -4.80 5.40 -3.90
CA GLU A 46 -5.16 4.30 -4.79
C GLU A 46 -4.92 4.63 -6.26
N SER A 47 -5.17 5.88 -6.67
CA SER A 47 -5.02 6.28 -8.07
C SER A 47 -3.55 6.38 -8.46
N ASP A 48 -2.74 6.96 -7.58
CA ASP A 48 -1.28 7.01 -7.78
C ASP A 48 -0.66 5.61 -7.75
N LEU A 49 -1.11 4.75 -6.83
CA LEU A 49 -0.62 3.39 -6.72
C LEU A 49 -0.97 2.56 -7.97
N ARG A 50 -2.19 2.69 -8.50
CA ARG A 50 -2.58 2.07 -9.78
C ARG A 50 -1.67 2.50 -10.92
N ARG A 51 -1.43 3.82 -11.02
CA ARG A 51 -0.56 4.40 -12.04
C ARG A 51 0.87 3.85 -11.95
N ARG A 52 1.45 3.81 -10.75
CA ARG A 52 2.80 3.29 -10.51
C ARG A 52 2.94 1.80 -10.82
N LEU A 53 1.91 1.01 -10.49
CA LEU A 53 1.85 -0.41 -10.83
C LEU A 53 1.75 -0.66 -12.35
N ASP A 54 1.06 0.22 -13.09
CA ASP A 54 0.95 0.16 -14.54
C ASP A 54 2.25 0.58 -15.24
N GLU A 55 2.88 1.65 -14.75
CA GLU A 55 4.16 2.17 -15.26
C GLU A 55 5.36 1.25 -14.94
N GLY A 56 5.17 0.25 -14.06
CA GLY A 56 6.25 -0.62 -13.59
C GLY A 56 7.24 0.11 -12.67
N ASP A 57 6.78 1.16 -11.98
CA ASP A 57 7.59 1.92 -11.02
C ASP A 57 7.83 1.11 -9.73
N GLY A 58 8.95 0.38 -9.73
CA GLY A 58 9.34 -0.52 -8.65
C GLY A 58 8.81 -1.94 -8.81
N ARG A 59 9.36 -2.86 -8.00
CA ARG A 59 8.93 -4.27 -7.99
C ARG A 59 8.06 -4.57 -6.78
N TRP A 60 6.76 -4.59 -7.00
CA TRP A 60 5.74 -4.96 -6.01
C TRP A 60 5.31 -6.42 -6.19
N PHE A 61 5.03 -7.10 -5.08
CA PHE A 61 4.59 -8.50 -5.08
C PHE A 61 3.42 -8.72 -4.14
N VAL A 62 2.51 -9.59 -4.55
CA VAL A 62 1.32 -10.02 -3.79
C VAL A 62 1.24 -11.54 -3.78
N ALA A 63 0.46 -12.11 -2.85
CA ALA A 63 0.50 -13.54 -2.51
C ALA A 63 -0.89 -14.20 -2.47
#